data_AF-A0A0V0QVX3-F1
#
_entry.id   AF-A0A0V0QVX3-F1
#
_cell.length_a   1.000
_cell.length_b   1.000
_cell.length_c   1.000
_cell.angle_alpha   90.00
_cell.angle_beta   90.00
_cell.angle_gamma   90.00
#
_symmetry.space_group_name_H-M   'P 1'
#
loop_
_entity.id
_entity.type
_entity.pdbx_description
1 polymer ?
#
loop_
_entity_poly.entity_id
_entity_poly.type
_entity_poly.pdbx_seq_one_letter_code
_entity_poly.pdbx_strand_id
1 'polypeptide(L)'
;MSEKMIKLEKKYQNQPEFKLCTAKTANTLSRPSSEDSNNSNENNKNHDIFGFEKDIQQIAIDVTKGAFTQTESVPVVNKNKYNFNLKNIIIIVLILVSIYLSTIIADLSHYKKQKQLNSHKFDDVDFSLNISYEDFYEQTKLKPLSQLQAKCSHNSFEAGNYYEQLNFNKNTPYQGGSLMLEFDIMHDIQENSEEYGYYMSHLQESHDGQTLLDGLQQVQDFHNQNQDHLPIFLTINIKPQLRNLEYGFNPEKFYYGLERTIVSALNINDIYTPAELLNGEKNLFEAVTNNGYPQVQQLLGKIFIVLDVSQEDNNDPLFYQFYENYINQVEQSLMWGTLDTKLIQRTYYTSIKQYMEQTQNYNKIFINMKANYFYDSDKYAYLKGIDVLKEAQNLNLLTRGYVLNNMNNYIKYRDMGMNFLCTDKIFNHNFAVAY
;
A
#
# COMPACT_ATOMS: atom_id res chain seq x y z
N MET A 1 16.62 -18.63 -26.87
CA MET A 1 15.88 -17.45 -26.36
C MET A 1 14.46 -17.89 -26.06
N SER A 2 13.91 -17.61 -24.87
CA SER A 2 12.55 -18.04 -24.52
C SER A 2 11.50 -17.28 -25.34
N GLU A 3 10.32 -17.85 -25.56
CA GLU A 3 9.22 -17.18 -26.28
C GLU A 3 8.85 -15.84 -25.63
N LYS A 4 8.97 -15.75 -24.30
CA LYS A 4 8.80 -14.53 -23.50
C LYS A 4 9.82 -13.46 -23.88
N MET A 5 11.11 -13.82 -23.99
CA MET A 5 12.13 -12.91 -24.51
C MET A 5 11.88 -12.54 -25.96
N ILE A 6 11.40 -13.44 -26.81
CA ILE A 6 11.08 -13.12 -28.21
C ILE A 6 9.88 -12.16 -28.29
N LYS A 7 8.86 -12.30 -27.45
CA LYS A 7 7.72 -11.35 -27.39
C LYS A 7 8.16 -9.99 -26.88
N LEU A 8 8.99 -9.96 -25.84
CA LEU A 8 9.65 -8.74 -25.36
C LEU A 8 10.49 -8.13 -26.49
N GLU A 9 11.45 -8.85 -27.04
CA GLU A 9 12.26 -8.38 -28.16
C GLU A 9 11.43 -7.94 -29.37
N LYS A 10 10.35 -8.63 -29.74
CA LYS A 10 9.45 -8.19 -30.82
C LYS A 10 8.66 -6.93 -30.45
N LYS A 11 8.21 -6.80 -29.19
CA LYS A 11 7.67 -5.55 -28.63
C LYS A 11 8.69 -4.42 -28.74
N TYR A 12 9.99 -4.74 -28.76
CA TYR A 12 11.09 -3.78 -28.68
C TYR A 12 11.96 -3.64 -29.96
N GLN A 13 11.81 -4.49 -30.98
CA GLN A 13 12.67 -4.55 -32.18
C GLN A 13 12.49 -3.36 -33.14
N ASN A 14 11.46 -2.54 -32.92
CA ASN A 14 11.21 -1.31 -33.68
C ASN A 14 11.75 -0.04 -32.98
N GLN A 15 12.53 -0.18 -31.91
CA GLN A 15 13.10 0.93 -31.13
C GLN A 15 14.64 0.96 -31.30
N PRO A 16 15.29 2.15 -31.36
CA PRO A 16 16.73 2.27 -31.63
C PRO A 16 17.63 1.51 -30.64
N GLU A 17 18.76 0.97 -31.14
CA GLU A 17 19.72 0.18 -30.36
C GLU A 17 20.31 0.98 -29.18
N PHE A 18 20.33 0.35 -28.01
CA PHE A 18 20.72 0.92 -26.71
C PHE A 18 22.15 0.53 -26.36
N LYS A 19 22.98 1.46 -25.91
CA LYS A 19 24.33 1.16 -25.40
C LYS A 19 24.31 1.17 -23.88
N LEU A 20 24.51 0.01 -23.25
CA LEU A 20 24.66 -0.07 -21.79
C LEU A 20 25.84 0.80 -21.31
N CYS A 21 25.55 1.84 -20.54
CA CYS A 21 26.55 2.63 -19.83
C CYS A 21 27.01 1.88 -18.57
N THR A 22 28.29 1.53 -18.52
CA THR A 22 28.95 1.04 -17.29
C THR A 22 29.22 2.22 -16.36
N ALA A 23 28.58 2.27 -15.20
CA ALA A 23 28.86 3.27 -14.18
C ALA A 23 30.29 3.09 -13.63
N LYS A 24 31.03 4.19 -13.49
CA LYS A 24 32.32 4.21 -12.78
C LYS A 24 32.04 4.09 -11.29
N THR A 25 32.53 3.02 -10.68
CA THR A 25 32.57 2.83 -9.21
C THR A 25 33.29 3.99 -8.53
N ALA A 26 32.59 4.72 -7.67
CA ALA A 26 33.19 5.69 -6.74
C ALA A 26 33.58 4.97 -5.44
N ASN A 27 34.80 5.24 -4.97
CA ASN A 27 35.40 4.64 -3.79
C ASN A 27 34.68 5.05 -2.49
N THR A 28 34.58 4.06 -1.61
CA THR A 28 34.15 4.10 -0.21
C THR A 28 34.78 5.23 0.61
N LEU A 29 33.94 6.02 1.29
CA LEU A 29 34.30 6.80 2.48
C LEU A 29 33.39 6.37 3.63
N SER A 30 34.02 5.74 4.63
CA SER A 30 33.45 5.40 5.93
C SER A 30 32.96 6.65 6.66
N ARG A 31 31.73 6.64 7.17
CA ARG A 31 31.20 7.68 8.06
C ARG A 31 30.84 7.07 9.43
N PRO A 32 31.10 7.76 10.55
CA PRO A 32 31.01 7.17 11.88
C PRO A 32 29.60 7.24 12.46
N SER A 33 29.34 6.29 13.36
CA SER A 33 28.20 6.20 14.27
C SER A 33 28.03 7.47 15.11
N SER A 34 26.80 7.99 15.21
CA SER A 34 26.40 8.93 16.26
C SER A 34 25.19 8.36 17.00
N GLU A 35 25.43 8.05 18.27
CA GLU A 35 24.43 7.75 19.30
C GLU A 35 23.60 8.99 19.65
N ASP A 36 22.34 8.70 20.00
CA ASP A 36 21.49 9.32 21.02
C ASP A 36 21.59 10.82 21.31
N SER A 37 20.50 11.53 21.05
CA SER A 37 19.61 12.05 22.09
C SER A 37 18.57 12.98 21.46
N ASN A 38 17.29 12.74 21.75
CA ASN A 38 16.39 13.83 22.14
C ASN A 38 15.09 13.30 22.72
N ASN A 39 14.99 13.53 24.02
CA ASN A 39 13.86 13.30 24.89
C ASN A 39 13.21 14.69 25.08
N SER A 40 11.97 14.88 24.62
CA SER A 40 11.20 16.09 24.97
C SER A 40 9.71 15.80 25.08
N ASN A 41 9.29 15.57 26.33
CA ASN A 41 8.00 15.88 26.95
C ASN A 41 6.89 16.45 26.04
N GLU A 42 5.91 15.61 25.73
CA GLU A 42 4.57 16.07 25.36
C GLU A 42 3.68 16.18 26.60
N ASN A 43 3.22 17.41 26.84
CA ASN A 43 2.21 17.74 27.82
C ASN A 43 0.86 17.14 27.41
N ASN A 44 0.40 16.14 28.14
CA ASN A 44 -0.98 15.65 28.10
C ASN A 44 -1.96 16.78 28.50
N LYS A 45 -2.50 17.49 27.52
CA LYS A 45 -3.77 18.21 27.68
C LYS A 45 -4.90 17.22 27.42
N ASN A 46 -5.50 16.72 28.49
CA ASN A 46 -6.79 16.06 28.43
C ASN A 46 -7.79 17.02 27.79
N HIS A 47 -8.19 16.75 26.54
CA HIS A 47 -9.36 17.37 25.95
C HIS A 47 -10.60 16.77 26.63
N ASP A 48 -11.17 17.55 27.55
CA ASP A 48 -12.42 17.24 28.24
C ASP A 48 -13.57 17.10 27.22
N ILE A 49 -14.11 15.89 27.13
CA ILE A 49 -15.31 15.54 26.36
C ILE A 49 -16.55 16.35 26.85
N PHE A 50 -16.46 16.99 28.02
CA PHE A 50 -17.49 17.87 28.59
C PHE A 50 -17.70 19.20 27.83
N GLY A 51 -16.77 19.61 26.96
CA GLY A 51 -16.94 20.83 26.16
C GLY A 51 -18.04 20.70 25.09
N PHE A 52 -18.13 19.53 24.47
CA PHE A 52 -19.04 19.29 23.33
C PHE A 52 -20.53 19.25 23.74
N GLU A 53 -20.79 18.84 24.99
CA GLU A 53 -22.15 18.77 25.55
C GLU A 53 -22.74 20.17 25.77
N LYS A 54 -21.89 21.16 26.12
CA LYS A 54 -22.29 22.57 26.28
C LYS A 54 -22.60 23.24 24.94
N ASP A 55 -21.81 22.95 23.92
CA ASP A 55 -22.01 23.53 22.58
C ASP A 55 -23.31 23.04 21.93
N ILE A 56 -23.68 21.76 22.12
CA ILE A 56 -24.97 21.22 21.64
C ILE A 56 -26.16 21.80 22.41
N GLN A 57 -26.04 21.96 23.74
CA GLN A 57 -27.08 22.64 24.53
C GLN A 57 -27.26 24.10 24.08
N GLN A 58 -26.16 24.78 23.74
CA GLN A 58 -26.19 26.15 23.25
C GLN A 58 -26.84 26.25 21.86
N ILE A 59 -26.54 25.35 20.92
CA ILE A 59 -27.19 25.29 19.60
C ILE A 59 -28.69 25.01 19.74
N ALA A 60 -29.10 24.10 20.63
CA ALA A 60 -30.52 23.85 20.89
C ALA A 60 -31.21 25.08 21.48
N ILE A 61 -30.56 25.79 22.39
CA ILE A 61 -31.05 27.05 22.97
C ILE A 61 -31.17 28.13 21.88
N ASP A 62 -30.20 28.25 20.99
CA ASP A 62 -30.16 29.30 19.96
C ASP A 62 -31.16 29.05 18.82
N VAL A 63 -31.38 27.79 18.43
CA VAL A 63 -32.47 27.40 17.52
C VAL A 63 -33.84 27.70 18.16
N THR A 64 -33.98 27.48 19.46
CA THR A 64 -35.21 27.80 20.18
C THR A 64 -35.40 29.32 20.30
N LYS A 65 -34.35 30.09 20.58
CA LYS A 65 -34.42 31.56 20.69
C LYS A 65 -34.66 32.25 19.35
N GLY A 66 -34.02 31.79 18.26
CA GLY A 66 -34.20 32.34 16.92
C GLY A 66 -35.62 32.17 16.37
N ALA A 67 -36.36 31.16 16.84
CA ALA A 67 -37.77 30.96 16.50
C ALA A 67 -38.74 31.91 17.22
N PHE A 68 -38.30 32.59 18.29
CA PHE A 68 -39.17 33.44 19.13
C PHE A 68 -38.88 34.95 19.02
N THR A 69 -37.83 35.38 18.31
CA THR A 69 -37.50 36.80 18.16
C THR A 69 -37.42 37.22 16.69
N GLN A 70 -38.58 37.37 16.05
CA GLN A 70 -38.73 38.27 14.91
C GLN A 70 -40.00 39.10 15.08
N THR A 71 -39.85 40.26 15.71
CA THR A 71 -40.80 41.37 15.63
C THR A 71 -40.12 42.53 14.91
N GLU A 72 -40.00 42.44 13.59
CA GLU A 72 -39.77 43.61 12.75
C GLU A 72 -40.86 43.71 11.69
N SER A 73 -41.40 44.92 11.58
CA SER A 73 -42.51 45.30 10.73
C SER A 73 -42.11 45.26 9.25
N VAL A 74 -42.55 44.23 8.54
CA VAL A 74 -42.46 44.10 7.07
C VAL A 74 -43.87 44.20 6.46
N PRO A 75 -44.02 44.78 5.24
CA PRO A 75 -45.33 45.10 4.67
C PRO A 75 -46.17 43.85 4.37
N VAL A 76 -47.49 44.04 4.42
CA VAL A 76 -48.55 43.04 4.24
C VAL A 76 -48.45 42.38 2.86
N VAL A 77 -47.72 41.27 2.79
CA VAL A 77 -47.78 40.31 1.67
C VAL A 77 -48.56 39.09 2.12
N ASN A 78 -49.65 38.82 1.39
CA ASN A 78 -50.57 37.67 1.41
C ASN A 78 -50.22 36.53 2.42
N LYS A 79 -50.81 36.59 3.63
CA LYS A 79 -50.58 35.70 4.79
C LYS A 79 -51.08 34.24 4.65
N ASN A 80 -51.55 33.81 3.48
CA ASN A 80 -52.26 32.53 3.35
C ASN A 80 -51.47 31.38 2.69
N LYS A 81 -50.13 31.47 2.51
CA LYS A 81 -49.42 30.46 1.69
C LYS A 81 -48.46 29.51 2.41
N TYR A 82 -48.14 29.70 3.69
CA TYR A 82 -47.28 28.77 4.41
C TYR A 82 -47.69 28.61 5.88
N ASN A 83 -48.85 27.97 6.11
CA ASN A 83 -49.14 27.36 7.40
C ASN A 83 -48.34 26.05 7.49
N PHE A 84 -47.01 26.17 7.63
CA PHE A 84 -46.21 25.04 8.10
C PHE A 84 -46.65 24.78 9.54
N ASN A 85 -47.45 23.74 9.72
CA ASN A 85 -47.93 23.32 11.02
C ASN A 85 -46.73 23.09 11.93
N LEU A 86 -46.63 23.86 13.02
CA LEU A 86 -45.57 23.74 14.02
C LEU A 86 -45.38 22.28 14.49
N LYS A 87 -46.47 21.50 14.50
CA LYS A 87 -46.46 20.05 14.76
C LYS A 87 -45.58 19.27 13.77
N ASN A 88 -45.59 19.63 12.48
CA ASN A 88 -44.78 18.97 11.46
C ASN A 88 -43.29 19.32 11.62
N ILE A 89 -42.97 20.57 11.98
CA ILE A 89 -41.59 20.99 12.26
C ILE A 89 -41.03 20.21 13.47
N ILE A 90 -41.80 20.11 14.54
CA ILE A 90 -41.42 19.33 15.74
C ILE A 90 -41.18 17.86 15.38
N ILE A 91 -42.07 17.26 14.56
CA ILE A 91 -41.90 15.87 14.11
C ILE A 91 -40.60 15.70 13.30
N ILE A 92 -40.31 16.60 12.36
CA ILE A 92 -39.07 16.54 11.56
C ILE A 92 -37.84 16.65 12.45
N VAL A 93 -37.82 17.59 13.41
CA VAL A 93 -36.70 17.75 14.36
C VAL A 93 -36.51 16.50 15.19
N LEU A 94 -37.58 15.89 15.72
CA LEU A 94 -37.50 14.65 16.48
C LEU A 94 -36.96 13.48 15.65
N ILE A 95 -37.35 13.39 14.37
CA ILE A 95 -36.81 12.37 13.45
C ILE A 95 -35.31 12.58 13.24
N LEU A 96 -34.87 13.82 12.98
CA LEU A 96 -33.45 14.13 12.78
C LEU A 96 -32.62 13.85 14.03
N VAL A 97 -33.12 14.20 15.22
CA VAL A 97 -32.47 13.89 16.51
C VAL A 97 -32.39 12.39 16.73
N SER A 98 -33.46 11.63 16.42
CA SER A 98 -33.47 10.17 16.54
C SER A 98 -32.46 9.50 15.61
N ILE A 99 -32.35 9.96 14.36
CA ILE A 99 -31.34 9.49 13.41
C ILE A 99 -29.93 9.79 13.94
N TYR A 100 -29.70 11.02 14.41
CA TYR A 100 -28.41 11.45 14.96
C TYR A 100 -28.01 10.66 16.21
N LEU A 101 -28.94 10.44 17.15
CA LEU A 101 -28.70 9.62 18.33
C LEU A 101 -28.43 8.15 17.96
N SER A 102 -29.14 7.62 16.97
CA SER A 102 -28.91 6.25 16.49
C SER A 102 -27.49 6.10 15.91
N THR A 103 -27.00 7.11 15.18
CA THR A 103 -25.61 7.13 14.69
C THR A 103 -24.60 7.20 15.83
N ILE A 104 -24.83 8.04 16.85
CA ILE A 104 -23.95 8.12 18.03
C ILE A 104 -23.93 6.79 18.80
N ILE A 105 -25.09 6.15 19.00
CA ILE A 105 -25.18 4.87 19.70
C ILE A 105 -24.45 3.77 18.93
N ALA A 106 -24.57 3.74 17.61
CA ALA A 106 -23.82 2.81 16.76
C ALA A 106 -22.31 3.03 16.90
N ASP A 107 -21.85 4.28 16.87
CA ASP A 107 -20.44 4.65 17.04
C ASP A 107 -19.90 4.30 18.43
N LEU A 108 -20.69 4.52 19.49
CA LEU A 108 -20.32 4.16 20.87
C LEU A 108 -20.29 2.65 21.09
N SER A 109 -21.25 1.92 20.53
CA SER A 109 -21.27 0.45 20.56
C SER A 109 -20.05 -0.13 19.86
N HIS A 110 -19.73 0.40 18.68
CA HIS A 110 -18.53 0.03 17.93
C HIS A 110 -17.25 0.35 18.70
N TYR A 111 -17.16 1.53 19.33
CA TYR A 111 -16.03 1.92 20.18
C TYR A 111 -15.86 0.99 21.37
N LYS A 112 -16.94 0.63 22.09
CA LYS A 112 -16.87 -0.29 23.23
C LYS A 112 -16.38 -1.68 22.79
N LYS A 113 -16.88 -2.19 21.67
CA LYS A 113 -16.45 -3.48 21.11
C LYS A 113 -14.97 -3.45 20.73
N GLN A 114 -14.48 -2.36 20.12
CA GLN A 114 -13.06 -2.20 19.81
C GLN A 114 -12.18 -1.99 21.03
N LYS A 115 -12.63 -1.23 22.04
CA LYS A 115 -11.89 -1.07 23.29
C LYS A 115 -11.76 -2.40 24.01
N GLN A 116 -12.78 -3.27 23.95
CA GLN A 116 -12.68 -4.65 24.43
C GLN A 116 -11.66 -5.47 23.63
N LEU A 117 -11.69 -5.41 22.29
CA LEU A 117 -10.70 -6.06 21.42
C LEU A 117 -9.27 -5.58 21.68
N ASN A 118 -9.07 -4.28 21.89
CA ASN A 118 -7.77 -3.67 22.19
C ASN A 118 -7.35 -3.85 23.67
N SER A 119 -8.28 -4.24 24.55
CA SER A 119 -8.00 -4.55 25.96
C SER A 119 -7.60 -6.00 26.21
N HIS A 120 -7.67 -6.86 25.18
CA HIS A 120 -6.85 -8.07 25.18
C HIS A 120 -5.40 -7.60 25.15
N LYS A 121 -4.78 -7.65 26.34
CA LYS A 121 -3.38 -7.34 26.53
C LYS A 121 -2.56 -8.14 25.53
N PHE A 122 -1.90 -7.44 24.62
CA PHE A 122 -0.88 -8.01 23.76
C PHE A 122 0.31 -8.59 24.56
N ASP A 123 0.34 -8.37 25.88
CA ASP A 123 1.31 -8.92 26.83
C ASP A 123 1.35 -10.46 26.83
N ASP A 124 0.28 -11.14 26.39
CA ASP A 124 0.20 -12.61 26.31
C ASP A 124 0.37 -13.16 24.87
N VAL A 125 0.72 -12.32 23.88
CA VAL A 125 1.00 -12.83 22.52
C VAL A 125 2.33 -13.56 22.55
N ASP A 126 2.26 -14.88 22.45
CA ASP A 126 3.43 -15.72 22.32
C ASP A 126 4.09 -15.48 20.95
N PHE A 127 5.18 -14.70 20.94
CA PHE A 127 6.02 -14.51 19.76
C PHE A 127 6.87 -15.74 19.45
N SER A 128 6.92 -16.71 20.37
CA SER A 128 7.37 -18.06 20.04
C SER A 128 6.23 -18.80 19.36
N LEU A 129 5.94 -18.42 18.10
CA LEU A 129 5.47 -19.44 17.19
C LEU A 129 6.58 -20.48 17.17
N ASN A 130 6.41 -21.56 17.95
CA ASN A 130 7.33 -22.69 18.03
C ASN A 130 7.27 -23.51 16.73
N ILE A 131 7.28 -22.82 15.59
CA ILE A 131 7.35 -23.42 14.27
C ILE A 131 8.79 -23.28 13.80
N SER A 132 9.36 -24.38 13.33
CA SER A 132 10.65 -24.32 12.65
C SER A 132 10.50 -23.60 11.31
N TYR A 133 11.62 -23.10 10.76
CA TYR A 133 11.61 -22.58 9.40
C TYR A 133 11.16 -23.65 8.39
N GLU A 134 11.56 -24.91 8.59
CA GLU A 134 11.18 -26.04 7.76
C GLU A 134 9.65 -26.27 7.78
N ASP A 135 9.03 -26.23 8.96
CA ASP A 135 7.57 -26.36 9.09
C ASP A 135 6.85 -25.18 8.42
N PHE A 136 7.33 -23.96 8.63
CA PHE A 136 6.80 -22.77 7.97
C PHE A 136 6.89 -22.90 6.44
N TYR A 137 8.04 -23.29 5.93
CA TYR A 137 8.31 -23.42 4.50
C TYR A 137 7.40 -24.48 3.86
N GLU A 138 7.33 -25.69 4.43
CA GLU A 138 6.51 -26.77 3.92
C GLU A 138 5.00 -26.47 4.02
N GLN A 139 4.54 -25.86 5.11
CA GLN A 139 3.14 -25.43 5.21
C GLN A 139 2.80 -24.32 4.22
N THR A 140 3.73 -23.39 3.99
CA THR A 140 3.51 -22.26 3.08
C THR A 140 3.41 -22.72 1.63
N LYS A 141 4.22 -23.70 1.21
CA LYS A 141 4.16 -24.30 -0.13
C LYS A 141 2.77 -24.80 -0.52
N LEU A 142 2.03 -25.36 0.44
CA LEU A 142 0.71 -25.96 0.20
C LEU A 142 -0.41 -24.92 0.09
N LYS A 143 -0.15 -23.65 0.43
CA LYS A 143 -1.16 -22.59 0.37
C LYS A 143 -1.30 -22.05 -1.05
N PRO A 144 -2.51 -21.62 -1.47
CA PRO A 144 -2.65 -20.73 -2.62
C PRO A 144 -1.94 -19.41 -2.35
N LEU A 145 -1.45 -18.73 -3.39
CA LEU A 145 -0.70 -17.48 -3.22
C LEU A 145 -1.47 -16.42 -2.42
N SER A 146 -2.80 -16.34 -2.57
CA SER A 146 -3.65 -15.41 -1.81
C SER A 146 -3.69 -15.65 -0.30
N GLN A 147 -3.17 -16.79 0.17
CA GLN A 147 -3.05 -17.12 1.59
C GLN A 147 -1.59 -17.07 2.08
N LEU A 148 -0.64 -16.67 1.24
CA LEU A 148 0.72 -16.37 1.67
C LEU A 148 0.68 -15.21 2.65
N GLN A 149 1.26 -15.39 3.83
CA GLN A 149 1.55 -14.33 4.78
C GLN A 149 3.06 -14.27 4.99
N ALA A 150 3.63 -13.07 4.89
CA ALA A 150 5.07 -12.88 4.93
C ALA A 150 5.44 -11.52 5.51
N LYS A 151 6.61 -11.49 6.14
CA LYS A 151 7.32 -10.25 6.45
C LYS A 151 7.75 -9.56 5.16
N CYS A 152 7.64 -8.24 5.18
CA CYS A 152 8.01 -7.37 4.07
C CYS A 152 8.90 -6.24 4.59
N SER A 153 9.80 -5.76 3.75
CA SER A 153 10.59 -4.57 4.01
C SER A 153 9.99 -3.34 3.36
N HIS A 154 9.78 -2.32 4.20
CA HIS A 154 9.43 -0.96 3.77
C HIS A 154 10.73 -0.18 3.54
N ASN A 155 10.78 0.58 2.44
CA ASN A 155 11.98 1.30 2.00
C ASN A 155 13.27 0.46 2.09
N SER A 156 13.28 -0.75 1.52
CA SER A 156 14.40 -1.70 1.65
C SER A 156 15.76 -1.11 1.30
N PHE A 157 15.79 -0.14 0.39
CA PHE A 157 17.00 0.58 -0.02
C PHE A 157 17.65 1.39 1.11
N GLU A 158 16.92 1.81 2.14
CA GLU A 158 17.48 2.47 3.32
C GLU A 158 18.22 1.49 4.24
N ALA A 159 17.71 0.25 4.35
CA ALA A 159 18.38 -0.80 5.13
C ALA A 159 19.60 -1.38 4.40
N GLY A 160 19.59 -1.38 3.06
CA GLY A 160 20.67 -1.94 2.23
C GLY A 160 20.79 -3.47 2.36
N ASN A 161 21.82 -4.06 1.74
CA ASN A 161 22.10 -5.50 1.75
C ASN A 161 20.83 -6.38 1.55
N TYR A 162 20.28 -6.36 0.33
CA TYR A 162 19.04 -7.05 0.01
C TYR A 162 19.14 -8.57 0.17
N TYR A 163 20.34 -9.13 -0.01
CA TYR A 163 20.62 -10.53 0.25
C TYR A 163 20.31 -10.90 1.72
N GLU A 164 20.81 -10.13 2.68
CA GLU A 164 20.54 -10.37 4.11
C GLU A 164 19.08 -10.15 4.48
N GLN A 165 18.40 -9.20 3.85
CA GLN A 165 16.97 -8.97 4.09
C GLN A 165 16.12 -10.18 3.66
N LEU A 166 16.50 -10.85 2.56
CA LEU A 166 15.81 -12.06 2.04
C LEU A 166 16.20 -13.34 2.79
N ASN A 167 17.41 -13.40 3.34
CA ASN A 167 17.92 -14.60 3.98
C ASN A 167 17.19 -14.91 5.30
N PHE A 168 16.64 -16.12 5.42
CA PHE A 168 15.96 -16.57 6.64
C PHE A 168 16.98 -17.03 7.68
N ASN A 169 16.93 -16.44 8.87
CA ASN A 169 17.71 -16.94 10.00
C ASN A 169 16.89 -17.93 10.84
N LYS A 170 17.27 -19.21 10.78
CA LYS A 170 16.58 -20.32 11.47
C LYS A 170 16.56 -20.18 13.00
N ASN A 171 17.54 -19.48 13.57
CA ASN A 171 17.69 -19.33 15.02
C ASN A 171 17.08 -18.02 15.54
N THR A 172 16.94 -17.03 14.67
CA THR A 172 16.43 -15.70 15.01
C THR A 172 15.47 -15.22 13.91
N PRO A 173 14.19 -15.66 13.93
CA PRO A 173 13.22 -15.42 12.83
C PRO A 173 12.93 -13.95 12.54
N TYR A 174 13.35 -13.04 13.42
CA TYR A 174 13.26 -11.60 13.23
C TYR A 174 14.49 -10.97 12.55
N GLN A 175 15.48 -11.76 12.12
CA GLN A 175 16.65 -11.30 11.36
C GLN A 175 16.49 -11.64 9.88
N GLY A 176 16.09 -10.64 9.08
CA GLY A 176 15.82 -10.86 7.65
C GLY A 176 14.52 -11.65 7.44
N GLY A 177 14.54 -12.59 6.49
CA GLY A 177 13.40 -13.43 6.10
C GLY A 177 12.25 -12.68 5.44
N SER A 178 12.49 -11.51 4.86
CA SER A 178 11.49 -10.77 4.09
C SER A 178 11.23 -11.50 2.77
N LEU A 179 9.96 -11.67 2.38
CA LEU A 179 9.60 -12.12 1.02
C LEU A 179 9.20 -10.97 0.10
N MET A 180 9.16 -9.74 0.61
CA MET A 180 8.92 -8.56 -0.19
C MET A 180 9.92 -7.45 0.15
N LEU A 181 10.49 -6.84 -0.88
CA LEU A 181 11.35 -5.66 -0.80
C LEU A 181 10.65 -4.46 -1.48
N GLU A 182 11.04 -3.25 -1.11
CA GLU A 182 10.57 -2.00 -1.70
C GLU A 182 11.73 -1.12 -2.14
N PHE A 183 11.70 -0.70 -3.40
CA PHE A 183 12.63 0.24 -4.02
C PHE A 183 11.85 1.48 -4.46
N ASP A 184 12.06 2.60 -3.75
CA ASP A 184 11.66 3.91 -4.24
C ASP A 184 12.61 4.28 -5.36
N ILE A 185 12.10 4.41 -6.58
CA ILE A 185 12.93 4.74 -7.74
C ILE A 185 12.76 6.20 -8.14
N MET A 186 13.89 6.78 -8.51
CA MET A 186 13.99 8.02 -9.24
C MET A 186 14.63 7.76 -10.61
N HIS A 187 14.56 8.73 -11.51
CA HIS A 187 15.18 8.61 -12.84
C HIS A 187 16.03 9.82 -13.19
N ASP A 188 16.96 9.58 -14.11
CA ASP A 188 17.76 10.60 -14.77
C ASP A 188 17.71 10.36 -16.29
N ILE A 189 17.61 11.44 -17.06
CA ILE A 189 17.75 11.39 -18.52
C ILE A 189 19.18 11.83 -18.80
N GLN A 190 20.02 10.92 -19.27
CA GLN A 190 21.40 11.28 -19.58
C GLN A 190 21.43 12.43 -20.60
N GLU A 191 22.26 13.45 -20.34
CA GLU A 191 22.41 14.61 -21.22
C GLU A 191 22.79 14.14 -22.64
N ASN A 192 21.94 14.43 -23.64
CA ASN A 192 22.03 13.97 -25.04
C ASN A 192 21.68 12.49 -25.30
N SER A 193 20.98 11.85 -24.38
CA SER A 193 20.43 10.50 -24.54
C SER A 193 18.91 10.52 -24.34
N GLU A 194 18.21 9.61 -25.00
CA GLU A 194 16.79 9.34 -24.72
C GLU A 194 16.63 8.18 -23.72
N GLU A 195 17.74 7.73 -23.12
CA GLU A 195 17.80 6.60 -22.21
C GLU A 195 17.64 7.04 -20.74
N TYR A 196 16.76 6.34 -20.03
CA TYR A 196 16.52 6.52 -18.61
C TYR A 196 17.51 5.69 -17.78
N GLY A 197 18.19 6.34 -16.84
CA GLY A 197 18.86 5.68 -15.71
C GLY A 197 17.95 5.66 -14.49
N TYR A 198 18.02 4.58 -13.68
CA TYR A 198 17.19 4.42 -12.47
C TYR A 198 18.06 4.26 -11.24
N TYR A 199 17.79 5.07 -10.22
CA TYR A 199 18.47 5.04 -8.93
C TYR A 199 17.46 4.96 -7.80
N MET A 200 17.85 4.34 -6.69
CA MET A 200 17.00 4.21 -5.53
C MET A 200 17.19 5.40 -4.59
N SER A 201 16.11 6.10 -4.29
CA SER A 201 16.12 7.22 -3.34
C SER A 201 14.71 7.57 -2.90
N HIS A 202 14.58 7.96 -1.63
CA HIS A 202 13.31 8.49 -1.10
C HIS A 202 13.03 9.92 -1.61
N LEU A 203 14.09 10.72 -1.85
CA LEU A 203 14.01 12.13 -2.24
C LEU A 203 14.81 12.39 -3.53
N GLN A 204 14.40 13.41 -4.28
CA GLN A 204 14.85 13.70 -5.65
C GLN A 204 16.33 14.16 -5.75
N GLU A 205 17.02 14.44 -4.65
CA GLU A 205 18.18 15.33 -4.66
C GLU A 205 19.56 14.67 -4.78
N SER A 206 19.69 13.33 -4.86
CA SER A 206 21.01 12.72 -5.02
C SER A 206 21.06 11.60 -6.04
N HIS A 207 21.83 11.81 -7.10
CA HIS A 207 22.32 10.78 -8.02
C HIS A 207 23.39 9.87 -7.37
N ASP A 208 23.74 10.12 -6.11
CA ASP A 208 24.73 9.35 -5.34
C ASP A 208 24.16 8.05 -4.75
N GLY A 209 22.88 7.76 -5.01
CA GLY A 209 22.20 6.55 -4.56
C GLY A 209 22.62 5.29 -5.34
N GLN A 210 22.37 4.12 -4.73
CA GLN A 210 22.56 2.84 -5.41
C GLN A 210 21.64 2.74 -6.64
N THR A 211 22.15 2.23 -7.77
CA THR A 211 21.32 2.04 -8.96
C THR A 211 20.32 0.91 -8.76
N LEU A 212 19.17 0.98 -9.42
CA LEU A 212 18.19 -0.12 -9.40
C LEU A 212 18.82 -1.43 -9.90
N LEU A 213 19.70 -1.35 -10.91
CA LEU A 213 20.43 -2.50 -11.45
C LEU A 213 21.27 -3.19 -10.36
N ASP A 214 22.05 -2.45 -9.59
CA ASP A 214 22.87 -3.01 -8.51
C ASP A 214 22.01 -3.68 -7.44
N GLY A 215 20.85 -3.10 -7.12
CA GLY A 215 19.94 -3.68 -6.14
C GLY A 215 19.31 -4.99 -6.62
N LEU A 216 18.89 -5.03 -7.88
CA LEU A 216 18.36 -6.24 -8.51
C LEU A 216 19.41 -7.34 -8.65
N GLN A 217 20.69 -6.99 -8.86
CA GLN A 217 21.78 -7.96 -8.89
C GLN A 217 21.97 -8.67 -7.55
N GLN A 218 21.85 -7.97 -6.41
CA GLN A 218 21.88 -8.63 -5.10
C GLN A 218 20.70 -9.59 -4.90
N VAL A 219 19.52 -9.26 -5.42
CA VAL A 219 18.37 -10.18 -5.42
C VAL A 219 18.66 -11.40 -6.31
N GLN A 220 19.26 -11.20 -7.49
CA GLN A 220 19.67 -12.30 -8.36
C GLN A 220 20.72 -13.20 -7.69
N ASP A 221 21.67 -12.62 -6.95
CA ASP A 221 22.67 -13.38 -6.20
C ASP A 221 22.03 -14.26 -5.12
N PHE A 222 21.04 -13.74 -4.39
CA PHE A 222 20.23 -14.53 -3.48
C PHE A 222 19.49 -15.66 -4.20
N HIS A 223 18.79 -15.33 -5.30
CA HIS A 223 18.04 -16.29 -6.09
C HIS A 223 18.94 -17.43 -6.60
N ASN A 224 20.11 -17.11 -7.17
CA ASN A 224 21.10 -18.06 -7.67
C ASN A 224 21.55 -19.07 -6.61
N GLN A 225 21.65 -18.62 -5.35
CA GLN A 225 22.07 -19.46 -4.23
C GLN A 225 20.91 -20.22 -3.56
N ASN A 226 19.66 -19.86 -3.87
CA ASN A 226 18.46 -20.37 -3.20
C ASN A 226 17.35 -20.69 -4.22
N GLN A 227 17.62 -21.56 -5.20
CA GLN A 227 16.73 -21.79 -6.36
C GLN A 227 15.26 -22.16 -6.02
N ASP A 228 15.02 -22.82 -4.88
CA ASP A 228 13.68 -23.20 -4.41
C ASP A 228 13.12 -22.25 -3.34
N HIS A 229 13.58 -21.00 -3.27
CA HIS A 229 13.07 -20.03 -2.31
C HIS A 229 11.55 -19.82 -2.48
N LEU A 230 10.86 -19.44 -1.39
CA LEU A 230 9.48 -18.96 -1.48
C LEU A 230 9.38 -17.74 -2.40
N PRO A 231 8.25 -17.48 -3.07
CA PRO A 231 8.14 -16.38 -4.03
C PRO A 231 8.56 -15.03 -3.44
N ILE A 232 9.44 -14.31 -4.15
CA ILE A 232 9.92 -12.98 -3.75
C ILE A 232 9.14 -11.92 -4.49
N PHE A 233 8.82 -10.81 -3.82
CA PHE A 233 8.13 -9.66 -4.38
C PHE A 233 9.02 -8.43 -4.33
N LEU A 234 9.19 -7.74 -5.44
CA LEU A 234 9.95 -6.51 -5.54
C LEU A 234 8.98 -5.38 -5.87
N THR A 235 8.69 -4.54 -4.89
CA THR A 235 7.89 -3.33 -5.10
C THR A 235 8.77 -2.24 -5.67
N ILE A 236 8.45 -1.78 -6.87
CA ILE A 236 9.05 -0.61 -7.52
C ILE A 236 8.09 0.54 -7.34
N ASN A 237 8.41 1.44 -6.41
CA ASN A 237 7.57 2.58 -6.07
C ASN A 237 8.01 3.81 -6.89
N ILE A 238 7.13 4.26 -7.77
CA ILE A 238 7.33 5.42 -8.63
C ILE A 238 6.76 6.65 -7.92
N LYS A 239 7.60 7.67 -7.73
CA LYS A 239 7.20 8.92 -7.08
C LYS A 239 6.64 9.93 -8.08
N PRO A 240 5.59 10.71 -7.74
CA PRO A 240 5.01 11.74 -8.63
C PRO A 240 6.02 12.78 -9.13
N GLN A 241 7.05 13.07 -8.32
CA GLN A 241 8.15 14.00 -8.60
C GLN A 241 8.90 13.64 -9.89
N LEU A 242 8.81 12.40 -10.35
CA LEU A 242 9.43 11.96 -11.60
C LEU A 242 8.99 12.76 -12.82
N ARG A 243 7.77 13.33 -12.84
CA ARG A 243 7.33 14.14 -13.99
C ARG A 243 7.67 15.62 -13.88
N ASN A 244 8.13 16.08 -12.72
CA ASN A 244 8.65 17.45 -12.57
C ASN A 244 10.07 17.57 -13.16
N LEU A 245 10.69 16.43 -13.52
CA LEU A 245 11.94 16.34 -14.26
C LEU A 245 11.67 16.52 -15.76
N GLU A 246 11.60 17.80 -16.17
CA GLU A 246 11.99 18.29 -17.51
C GLU A 246 11.11 18.06 -18.75
N TYR A 247 11.34 18.94 -19.74
CA TYR A 247 10.86 18.81 -21.11
C TYR A 247 11.43 17.54 -21.74
N GLY A 248 10.60 16.52 -21.97
CA GLY A 248 11.02 15.31 -22.67
C GLY A 248 10.56 13.98 -22.05
N PHE A 249 9.85 14.01 -20.90
CA PHE A 249 9.31 12.79 -20.31
C PHE A 249 8.44 12.01 -21.32
N ASN A 250 8.84 10.78 -21.62
CA ASN A 250 8.10 9.88 -22.50
C ASN A 250 7.74 8.60 -21.72
N PRO A 251 6.44 8.41 -21.38
CA PRO A 251 5.92 7.23 -20.69
C PRO A 251 6.41 5.89 -21.23
N GLU A 252 6.38 5.73 -22.57
CA GLU A 252 6.71 4.47 -23.21
C GLU A 252 8.20 4.16 -23.07
N LYS A 253 9.05 5.16 -23.29
CA LYS A 253 10.50 5.03 -23.10
C LYS A 253 10.86 4.81 -21.63
N PHE A 254 10.16 5.46 -20.70
CA PHE A 254 10.35 5.26 -19.27
C PHE A 254 10.05 3.81 -18.87
N TYR A 255 8.89 3.24 -19.24
CA TYR A 255 8.60 1.86 -18.86
C TYR A 255 9.49 0.87 -19.60
N TYR A 256 9.84 1.15 -20.85
CA TYR A 256 10.78 0.35 -21.62
C TYR A 256 12.16 0.27 -20.94
N GLY A 257 12.73 1.40 -20.54
CA GLY A 257 14.01 1.45 -19.82
C GLY A 257 13.95 0.70 -18.49
N LEU A 258 12.81 0.79 -17.79
CA LEU A 258 12.61 0.14 -16.50
C LEU A 258 12.52 -1.39 -16.66
N GLU A 259 11.67 -1.88 -17.57
CA GLU A 259 11.57 -3.31 -17.90
C GLU A 259 12.93 -3.86 -18.36
N ARG A 260 13.68 -3.09 -19.16
CA ARG A 260 15.03 -3.46 -19.58
C ARG A 260 16.02 -3.58 -18.44
N THR A 261 16.01 -2.62 -17.51
CA THR A 261 16.86 -2.67 -16.32
C THR A 261 16.56 -3.93 -15.51
N ILE A 262 15.27 -4.25 -15.35
CA ILE A 262 14.82 -5.47 -14.67
C ILE A 262 15.36 -6.73 -15.35
N VAL A 263 15.13 -6.91 -16.65
CA VAL A 263 15.53 -8.14 -17.36
C VAL A 263 17.03 -8.22 -17.68
N SER A 264 17.77 -7.13 -17.50
CA SER A 264 19.24 -7.13 -17.57
C SER A 264 19.86 -7.66 -16.27
N ALA A 265 19.15 -7.51 -15.14
CA ALA A 265 19.57 -8.01 -13.84
C ALA A 265 19.03 -9.42 -13.55
N LEU A 266 17.74 -9.64 -13.87
CA LEU A 266 17.00 -10.85 -13.56
C LEU A 266 16.73 -11.67 -14.81
N ASN A 267 16.80 -12.99 -14.69
CA ASN A 267 16.38 -13.86 -15.77
C ASN A 267 14.84 -13.86 -15.88
N ILE A 268 14.35 -13.52 -17.06
CA ILE A 268 12.92 -13.36 -17.36
C ILE A 268 12.05 -14.59 -17.10
N ASN A 269 12.65 -15.79 -17.11
CA ASN A 269 11.94 -17.04 -16.84
C ASN A 269 11.70 -17.22 -15.34
N ASP A 270 12.44 -16.50 -14.50
CA ASP A 270 12.31 -16.51 -13.05
C ASP A 270 11.29 -15.45 -12.59
N ILE A 271 10.92 -14.52 -13.47
CA ILE A 271 9.87 -13.53 -13.21
C ILE A 271 8.49 -14.12 -13.51
N TYR A 272 7.56 -14.09 -12.55
CA TYR A 272 6.16 -14.45 -12.77
C TYR A 272 5.33 -13.20 -13.11
N THR A 273 4.76 -13.15 -14.31
CA THR A 273 4.11 -11.94 -14.85
C THR A 273 2.58 -11.99 -14.77
N PRO A 274 1.90 -10.83 -14.88
CA PRO A 274 0.45 -10.76 -14.97
C PRO A 274 -0.16 -11.67 -16.04
N ALA A 275 0.46 -11.74 -17.23
CA ALA A 275 0.03 -12.59 -18.33
C ALA A 275 -0.01 -14.09 -17.96
N GLU A 276 0.88 -14.55 -17.07
CA GLU A 276 0.92 -15.96 -16.63
C GLU A 276 -0.26 -16.31 -15.73
N LEU A 277 -0.77 -15.36 -14.94
CA LEU A 277 -1.99 -15.56 -14.13
C LEU A 277 -3.27 -15.42 -14.94
N LEU A 278 -3.26 -14.59 -15.98
CA LEU A 278 -4.47 -14.25 -16.75
C LEU A 278 -5.20 -15.49 -17.27
N ASN A 279 -4.47 -16.55 -17.65
CA ASN A 279 -5.03 -17.85 -18.05
C ASN A 279 -6.17 -17.75 -19.09
N GLY A 280 -6.08 -16.78 -20.00
CA GLY A 280 -7.07 -16.53 -21.05
C GLY A 280 -8.32 -15.74 -20.64
N GLU A 281 -8.41 -15.31 -19.37
CA GLU A 281 -9.49 -14.47 -18.87
C GLU A 281 -9.33 -13.01 -19.32
N LYS A 282 -10.38 -12.21 -19.18
CA LYS A 282 -10.38 -10.82 -19.67
C LYS A 282 -9.47 -9.90 -18.83
N ASN A 283 -9.37 -10.16 -17.54
CA ASN A 283 -8.63 -9.35 -16.57
C ASN A 283 -8.19 -10.20 -15.38
N LEU A 284 -7.29 -9.65 -14.57
CA LEU A 284 -6.71 -10.40 -13.44
C LEU A 284 -7.73 -10.72 -12.35
N PHE A 285 -8.72 -9.86 -12.10
CA PHE A 285 -9.77 -10.13 -11.12
C PHE A 285 -10.65 -11.33 -11.53
N GLU A 286 -11.05 -11.40 -12.81
CA GLU A 286 -11.74 -12.57 -13.38
C GLU A 286 -10.86 -13.82 -13.29
N ALA A 287 -9.56 -13.71 -13.60
CA ALA A 287 -8.61 -14.81 -13.47
C ALA A 287 -8.58 -15.41 -12.06
N VAL A 288 -8.44 -14.58 -11.03
CA VAL A 288 -8.38 -15.08 -9.64
C VAL A 288 -9.74 -15.52 -9.11
N THR A 289 -10.83 -14.99 -9.65
CA THR A 289 -12.20 -15.38 -9.26
C THR A 289 -12.58 -16.73 -9.87
N ASN A 290 -12.28 -16.94 -11.15
CA ASN A 290 -12.67 -18.14 -11.89
C ASN A 290 -11.69 -19.30 -11.66
N ASN A 291 -10.39 -19.01 -11.61
CA ASN A 291 -9.33 -20.03 -11.60
C ASN A 291 -8.56 -20.10 -10.28
N GLY A 292 -8.74 -19.13 -9.37
CA GLY A 292 -7.94 -19.02 -8.16
C GLY A 292 -6.51 -18.56 -8.42
N TYR A 293 -5.68 -18.59 -7.37
CA TYR A 293 -4.23 -18.39 -7.51
C TYR A 293 -3.51 -19.73 -7.61
N PRO A 294 -2.34 -19.79 -8.27
CA PRO A 294 -1.43 -20.91 -8.13
C PRO A 294 -1.10 -21.20 -6.67
N GLN A 295 -0.81 -22.45 -6.37
CA GLN A 295 -0.19 -22.82 -5.10
C GLN A 295 1.23 -22.25 -5.03
N VAL A 296 1.67 -21.87 -3.84
CA VAL A 296 3.02 -21.36 -3.61
C VAL A 296 4.08 -22.35 -4.09
N GLN A 297 3.84 -23.66 -3.97
CA GLN A 297 4.73 -24.69 -4.51
C GLN A 297 4.99 -24.56 -6.01
N GLN A 298 4.02 -24.09 -6.79
CA GLN A 298 4.15 -23.89 -8.24
C GLN A 298 4.96 -22.62 -8.58
N LEU A 299 5.20 -21.77 -7.58
CA LEU A 299 5.84 -20.47 -7.69
C LEU A 299 7.20 -20.42 -6.98
N LEU A 300 7.74 -21.56 -6.53
CA LEU A 300 9.07 -21.60 -5.93
C LEU A 300 10.12 -21.09 -6.92
N GLY A 301 11.08 -20.32 -6.41
CA GLY A 301 12.09 -19.64 -7.21
C GLY A 301 11.57 -18.47 -8.04
N LYS A 302 10.27 -18.12 -7.97
CA LYS A 302 9.73 -17.00 -8.75
C LYS A 302 9.90 -15.65 -8.07
N ILE A 303 10.08 -14.64 -8.91
CA ILE A 303 10.16 -13.22 -8.54
C ILE A 303 8.97 -12.49 -9.15
N PHE A 304 8.27 -11.69 -8.35
CA PHE A 304 7.17 -10.83 -8.76
C PHE A 304 7.67 -9.39 -8.75
N ILE A 305 7.42 -8.65 -9.83
CA ILE A 305 7.73 -7.21 -9.88
C ILE A 305 6.43 -6.43 -9.74
N VAL A 306 6.26 -5.70 -8.64
CA VAL A 306 5.05 -4.96 -8.31
C VAL A 306 5.30 -3.47 -8.53
N LEU A 307 4.56 -2.84 -9.43
CA LEU A 307 4.60 -1.41 -9.69
C LEU A 307 3.63 -0.68 -8.77
N ASP A 308 4.17 0.21 -7.93
CA ASP A 308 3.39 1.01 -6.98
C ASP A 308 3.51 2.51 -7.29
N VAL A 309 2.41 3.24 -7.06
CA VAL A 309 2.35 4.70 -7.15
C VAL A 309 1.41 5.23 -6.08
N SER A 310 1.68 6.43 -5.56
CA SER A 310 0.70 7.17 -4.77
C SER A 310 -0.43 7.64 -5.70
N GLN A 311 -1.67 7.25 -5.40
CA GLN A 311 -2.85 7.60 -6.21
C GLN A 311 -3.69 8.70 -5.55
N GLU A 312 -3.30 9.11 -4.34
CA GLU A 312 -4.02 10.12 -3.55
C GLU A 312 -3.95 11.54 -4.14
N ASP A 313 -2.90 11.84 -4.90
CA ASP A 313 -2.66 13.19 -5.39
C ASP A 313 -3.46 13.46 -6.67
N ASN A 314 -4.73 13.84 -6.50
CA ASN A 314 -5.60 14.30 -7.59
C ASN A 314 -5.06 15.54 -8.32
N ASN A 315 -4.00 16.18 -7.80
CA ASN A 315 -3.37 17.29 -8.50
C ASN A 315 -2.60 16.83 -9.74
N ASP A 316 -2.46 15.51 -9.96
CA ASP A 316 -1.82 15.03 -11.17
C ASP A 316 -2.50 13.86 -11.93
N PRO A 317 -3.58 14.16 -12.68
CA PRO A 317 -4.27 13.19 -13.53
C PRO A 317 -3.37 12.55 -14.58
N LEU A 318 -2.34 13.26 -15.06
CA LEU A 318 -1.42 12.75 -16.07
C LEU A 318 -0.48 11.69 -15.48
N PHE A 319 -0.06 11.83 -14.21
CA PHE A 319 0.72 10.79 -13.52
C PHE A 319 -0.09 9.51 -13.38
N TYR A 320 -1.34 9.66 -12.94
CA TYR A 320 -2.23 8.53 -12.78
C TYR A 320 -2.51 7.85 -14.12
N GLN A 321 -2.78 8.61 -15.19
CA GLN A 321 -2.96 8.04 -16.53
C GLN A 321 -1.71 7.32 -17.04
N PHE A 322 -0.51 7.87 -16.80
CA PHE A 322 0.77 7.23 -17.09
C PHE A 322 0.86 5.83 -16.46
N TYR A 323 0.48 5.71 -15.20
CA TYR A 323 0.43 4.44 -14.48
C TYR A 323 -0.65 3.50 -15.03
N GLU A 324 -1.89 3.99 -15.18
CA GLU A 324 -3.04 3.24 -15.70
C GLU A 324 -2.78 2.63 -17.08
N ASN A 325 -2.16 3.40 -17.98
CA ASN A 325 -1.87 2.95 -19.33
C ASN A 325 -0.95 1.72 -19.36
N TYR A 326 0.00 1.62 -18.42
CA TYR A 326 0.89 0.48 -18.33
C TYR A 326 0.18 -0.75 -17.73
N ILE A 327 -0.52 -0.60 -16.61
CA ILE A 327 -1.11 -1.74 -15.90
C ILE A 327 -2.33 -2.34 -16.60
N ASN A 328 -2.96 -1.60 -17.52
CA ASN A 328 -4.09 -2.11 -18.31
C ASN A 328 -3.64 -2.95 -19.52
N GLN A 329 -2.34 -3.04 -19.80
CA GLN A 329 -1.76 -3.89 -20.85
C GLN A 329 -1.28 -5.24 -20.29
N VAL A 330 -2.09 -5.89 -19.44
CA VAL A 330 -1.73 -7.07 -18.64
C VAL A 330 -1.01 -8.19 -19.41
N GLU A 331 -1.40 -8.46 -20.65
CA GLU A 331 -0.76 -9.50 -21.49
C GLU A 331 0.70 -9.17 -21.87
N GLN A 332 1.06 -7.90 -21.85
CA GLN A 332 2.36 -7.38 -22.30
C GLN A 332 3.21 -6.79 -21.19
N SER A 333 2.65 -6.59 -20.00
CA SER A 333 3.33 -5.97 -18.87
C SER A 333 4.19 -6.97 -18.11
N LEU A 334 5.41 -6.56 -17.77
CA LEU A 334 6.29 -7.32 -16.89
C LEU A 334 5.86 -7.23 -15.42
N MET A 335 5.20 -6.13 -15.04
CA MET A 335 4.97 -5.73 -13.66
C MET A 335 3.49 -5.70 -13.29
N TRP A 336 3.19 -6.01 -12.04
CA TRP A 336 1.85 -6.03 -11.42
C TRP A 336 1.46 -4.66 -10.90
N GLY A 337 0.23 -4.19 -11.16
CA GLY A 337 -0.26 -2.92 -10.59
C GLY A 337 -0.88 -3.08 -9.19
N THR A 338 -0.68 -2.08 -8.35
CA THR A 338 -1.37 -1.91 -7.06
C THR A 338 -2.59 -0.96 -7.12
N LEU A 339 -3.53 -1.17 -6.20
CA LEU A 339 -4.52 -0.20 -5.76
C LEU A 339 -4.03 0.46 -4.46
N ASP A 340 -3.77 1.77 -4.50
CA ASP A 340 -3.52 2.57 -3.29
C ASP A 340 -4.84 2.81 -2.54
N THR A 341 -4.98 2.17 -1.38
CA THR A 341 -6.24 2.19 -0.65
C THR A 341 -6.51 3.51 0.05
N LYS A 342 -5.59 4.49 0.02
CA LYS A 342 -5.93 5.84 0.49
C LYS A 342 -7.11 6.43 -0.28
N LEU A 343 -7.32 6.01 -1.53
CA LEU A 343 -8.52 6.33 -2.30
C LEU A 343 -9.82 5.93 -1.57
N ILE A 344 -9.80 4.81 -0.83
CA ILE A 344 -10.95 4.34 -0.06
C ILE A 344 -10.90 4.86 1.38
N GLN A 345 -9.73 4.81 2.02
CA GLN A 345 -9.52 5.26 3.40
C GLN A 345 -9.80 6.76 3.60
N ARG A 346 -9.72 7.57 2.52
CA ARG A 346 -10.00 9.01 2.49
C ARG A 346 -11.26 9.40 1.70
N THR A 347 -12.18 8.45 1.48
CA THR A 347 -13.56 8.72 0.98
C THR A 347 -13.74 9.03 -0.51
N TYR A 348 -12.70 8.91 -1.35
CA TYR A 348 -12.92 9.01 -2.81
C TYR A 348 -13.78 7.86 -3.33
N TYR A 349 -13.61 6.67 -2.73
CA TYR A 349 -14.47 5.51 -2.92
C TYR A 349 -14.86 4.94 -1.55
N THR A 350 -15.95 4.18 -1.50
CA THR A 350 -16.47 3.56 -0.28
C THR A 350 -15.99 2.13 -0.08
N SER A 351 -15.53 1.48 -1.16
CA SER A 351 -15.11 0.07 -1.19
C SER A 351 -14.22 -0.23 -2.41
N ILE A 352 -13.48 -1.33 -2.38
CA ILE A 352 -12.69 -1.85 -3.51
C ILE A 352 -13.60 -2.18 -4.69
N LYS A 353 -14.72 -2.85 -4.44
CA LYS A 353 -15.71 -3.18 -5.47
C LYS A 353 -16.27 -1.92 -6.16
N GLN A 354 -16.61 -0.88 -5.39
CA GLN A 354 -17.06 0.39 -5.99
C GLN A 354 -15.97 1.00 -6.86
N TYR A 355 -14.71 0.99 -6.41
CA TYR A 355 -13.58 1.47 -7.21
C TYR A 355 -13.49 0.73 -8.55
N MET A 356 -13.52 -0.61 -8.53
CA MET A 356 -13.45 -1.44 -9.74
C MET A 356 -14.63 -1.16 -10.69
N GLU A 357 -15.85 -1.07 -10.17
CA GLU A 357 -17.06 -0.80 -10.96
C GLU A 357 -17.04 0.60 -11.60
N GLN A 358 -16.59 1.62 -10.87
CA GLN A 358 -16.59 3.00 -11.37
C GLN A 358 -15.44 3.29 -12.34
N THR A 359 -14.28 2.67 -12.12
CA THR A 359 -13.08 2.89 -12.96
C THR A 359 -12.94 1.87 -14.08
N GLN A 360 -13.70 0.77 -14.02
CA GLN A 360 -13.52 -0.41 -14.87
C GLN A 360 -12.10 -1.00 -14.81
N ASN A 361 -11.33 -0.70 -13.75
CA ASN A 361 -10.01 -1.28 -13.54
C ASN A 361 -10.12 -2.53 -12.65
N TYR A 362 -10.02 -3.69 -13.30
CA TYR A 362 -10.06 -5.01 -12.67
C TYR A 362 -8.69 -5.70 -12.65
N ASN A 363 -7.61 -4.97 -12.97
CA ASN A 363 -6.26 -5.51 -13.03
C ASN A 363 -5.45 -5.24 -11.74
N LYS A 364 -5.95 -4.37 -10.86
CA LYS A 364 -5.31 -4.06 -9.56
C LYS A 364 -5.71 -5.07 -8.48
N ILE A 365 -5.16 -6.28 -8.56
CA ILE A 365 -5.40 -7.34 -7.56
C ILE A 365 -4.44 -7.30 -6.36
N PHE A 366 -3.45 -6.40 -6.38
CA PHE A 366 -2.61 -6.07 -5.22
C PHE A 366 -3.15 -4.82 -4.53
N ILE A 367 -3.46 -4.93 -3.25
CA ILE A 367 -4.08 -3.89 -2.43
C ILE A 367 -3.02 -3.30 -1.50
N ASN A 368 -2.56 -2.09 -1.81
CA ASN A 368 -1.50 -1.40 -1.06
C ASN A 368 -2.10 -0.44 -0.03
N MET A 369 -1.87 -0.74 1.24
CA MET A 369 -2.60 -0.17 2.38
C MET A 369 -1.69 0.57 3.34
N LYS A 370 -2.03 1.84 3.61
CA LYS A 370 -1.43 2.53 4.76
C LYS A 370 -1.99 1.93 6.05
N ALA A 371 -1.15 1.27 6.83
CA ALA A 371 -1.55 0.44 7.97
C ALA A 371 -1.11 1.02 9.33
N ASN A 372 -0.59 2.25 9.36
CA ASN A 372 -0.13 2.92 10.57
C ASN A 372 -1.04 4.06 11.06
N TYR A 373 -2.27 4.15 10.57
CA TYR A 373 -3.24 5.07 11.14
C TYR A 373 -3.46 4.74 12.62
N PHE A 374 -3.53 5.76 13.46
CA PHE A 374 -3.88 5.59 14.88
C PHE A 374 -5.37 5.88 15.06
N TYR A 375 -6.01 5.10 15.94
CA TYR A 375 -7.44 5.27 16.21
C TYR A 375 -7.77 6.68 16.72
N ASP A 376 -6.90 7.27 17.52
CA ASP A 376 -7.16 8.55 18.17
C ASP A 376 -6.96 9.76 17.24
N SER A 377 -6.00 9.71 16.30
CA SER A 377 -5.71 10.81 15.36
C SER A 377 -6.46 10.67 14.03
N ASP A 378 -6.70 9.45 13.57
CA ASP A 378 -7.17 9.15 12.21
C ASP A 378 -8.29 8.09 12.23
N LYS A 379 -9.20 8.19 13.21
CA LYS A 379 -10.27 7.20 13.46
C LYS A 379 -10.93 6.69 12.19
N TYR A 380 -11.37 7.58 11.31
CA TYR A 380 -12.06 7.21 10.09
C TYR A 380 -11.19 6.35 9.16
N ALA A 381 -9.99 6.83 8.81
CA ALA A 381 -9.07 6.13 7.92
C ALA A 381 -8.59 4.80 8.52
N TYR A 382 -8.40 4.76 9.84
CA TYR A 382 -8.11 3.55 10.60
C TYR A 382 -9.24 2.51 10.46
N LEU A 383 -10.49 2.90 10.74
CA LEU A 383 -11.65 2.01 10.62
C LEU A 383 -11.84 1.53 9.18
N LYS A 384 -11.69 2.42 8.21
CA LYS A 384 -11.75 2.07 6.80
C LYS A 384 -10.62 1.15 6.35
N GLY A 385 -9.42 1.27 6.89
CA GLY A 385 -8.35 0.31 6.64
C GLY A 385 -8.74 -1.12 7.03
N ILE A 386 -9.52 -1.29 8.10
CA ILE A 386 -10.00 -2.62 8.53
C ILE A 386 -11.09 -3.16 7.60
N ASP A 387 -12.00 -2.31 7.15
CA ASP A 387 -13.02 -2.69 6.16
C ASP A 387 -12.39 -3.12 4.83
N VAL A 388 -11.40 -2.35 4.36
CA VAL A 388 -10.66 -2.61 3.11
C VAL A 388 -9.94 -3.95 3.16
N LEU A 389 -9.25 -4.27 4.27
CA LEU A 389 -8.56 -5.56 4.41
C LEU A 389 -9.55 -6.74 4.32
N LYS A 390 -10.69 -6.64 5.01
CA LYS A 390 -11.73 -7.68 4.97
C LYS A 390 -12.35 -7.82 3.58
N GLU A 391 -12.61 -6.70 2.90
CA GLU A 391 -13.12 -6.71 1.54
C GLU A 391 -12.11 -7.36 0.59
N ALA A 392 -10.83 -7.00 0.68
CA ALA A 392 -9.76 -7.61 -0.12
C ALA A 392 -9.70 -9.13 0.09
N GLN A 393 -9.80 -9.61 1.34
CA GLN A 393 -9.84 -11.04 1.65
C GLN A 393 -11.08 -11.73 1.06
N ASN A 394 -12.26 -11.11 1.18
CA ASN A 394 -13.49 -11.64 0.60
C ASN A 394 -13.43 -11.70 -0.94
N LEU A 395 -12.70 -10.78 -1.56
CA LEU A 395 -12.45 -10.73 -3.00
C LEU A 395 -11.23 -11.55 -3.43
N ASN A 396 -10.59 -12.28 -2.50
CA ASN A 396 -9.39 -13.07 -2.74
C ASN A 396 -8.24 -12.23 -3.35
N LEU A 397 -8.02 -11.02 -2.86
CA LEU A 397 -6.97 -10.10 -3.36
C LEU A 397 -5.73 -10.14 -2.44
N LEU A 398 -4.56 -9.88 -3.00
CA LEU A 398 -3.31 -9.81 -2.24
C LEU A 398 -3.21 -8.47 -1.52
N THR A 399 -2.80 -8.47 -0.26
CA THR A 399 -2.78 -7.27 0.59
C THR A 399 -1.38 -6.94 1.10
N ARG A 400 -1.01 -5.66 1.04
CA ARG A 400 0.25 -5.14 1.55
C ARG A 400 -0.04 -4.01 2.53
N GLY A 401 0.38 -4.14 3.78
CA GLY A 401 0.31 -3.06 4.76
C GLY A 401 1.68 -2.46 5.00
N TYR A 402 1.84 -1.15 4.83
CA TYR A 402 3.12 -0.46 5.05
C TYR A 402 3.13 0.45 6.27
N VAL A 403 4.35 0.75 6.73
CA VAL A 403 4.69 1.47 7.98
C VAL A 403 4.24 0.71 9.25
N LEU A 404 4.30 -0.61 9.26
CA LEU A 404 4.00 -1.45 10.44
C LEU A 404 5.18 -1.47 11.44
N ASN A 405 5.64 -0.29 11.85
CA ASN A 405 6.80 -0.10 12.73
C ASN A 405 6.48 -0.25 14.21
N ASN A 406 5.19 -0.34 14.54
CA ASN A 406 4.69 -0.53 15.90
C ASN A 406 4.21 -1.97 16.09
N MET A 407 4.66 -2.59 17.17
CA MET A 407 4.34 -3.96 17.56
C MET A 407 2.82 -4.27 17.54
N ASN A 408 1.99 -3.39 18.12
CA ASN A 408 0.55 -3.62 18.20
C ASN A 408 -0.09 -3.64 16.81
N ASN A 409 0.31 -2.71 15.92
CA ASN A 409 -0.19 -2.70 14.55
C ASN A 409 0.29 -3.92 13.77
N TYR A 410 1.57 -4.27 13.89
CA TYR A 410 2.14 -5.45 13.21
C TYR A 410 1.38 -6.73 13.58
N ILE A 411 1.22 -7.01 14.87
CA ILE A 411 0.50 -8.20 15.37
C ILE A 411 -0.95 -8.18 14.93
N LYS A 412 -1.63 -7.05 15.09
CA LYS A 412 -3.03 -6.92 14.69
C LYS A 412 -3.23 -7.27 13.22
N TYR A 413 -2.44 -6.70 12.31
CA TYR A 413 -2.58 -6.96 10.88
C TYR A 413 -2.14 -8.38 10.50
N ARG A 414 -1.17 -8.96 11.22
CA ARG A 414 -0.76 -10.37 11.08
C ARG A 414 -1.92 -11.30 11.42
N ASP A 415 -2.50 -11.13 12.59
CA ASP A 415 -3.59 -11.97 13.10
C ASP A 415 -4.88 -11.79 12.28
N MET A 416 -5.03 -10.62 11.65
CA MET A 416 -6.09 -10.37 10.68
C MET A 416 -5.87 -11.05 9.32
N GLY A 417 -4.71 -11.67 9.06
CA GLY A 417 -4.46 -12.38 7.80
C GLY A 417 -4.04 -11.48 6.64
N MET A 418 -3.34 -10.37 6.90
CA MET A 418 -2.70 -9.57 5.84
C MET A 418 -1.58 -10.36 5.17
N ASN A 419 -1.41 -10.24 3.85
CA ASN A 419 -0.41 -11.03 3.12
C ASN A 419 1.01 -10.52 3.34
N PHE A 420 1.25 -9.21 3.20
CA PHE A 420 2.58 -8.62 3.35
C PHE A 420 2.60 -7.57 4.46
N LEU A 421 3.38 -7.82 5.50
CA LEU A 421 3.54 -6.95 6.65
C LEU A 421 4.82 -6.12 6.52
N CYS A 422 4.73 -4.95 5.89
CA CYS A 422 5.89 -4.11 5.58
C CYS A 422 6.25 -3.20 6.75
N THR A 423 7.50 -3.34 7.21
CA THR A 423 8.04 -2.62 8.37
C THR A 423 9.47 -2.16 8.06
N ASP A 424 9.95 -1.11 8.73
CA ASP A 424 11.36 -0.72 8.74
C ASP A 424 12.15 -1.59 9.73
N LYS A 425 11.45 -2.38 10.55
CA LYS A 425 12.01 -3.18 11.64
C LYS A 425 12.46 -4.57 11.17
N ILE A 426 13.36 -4.60 10.19
CA ILE A 426 13.79 -5.84 9.51
C ILE A 426 14.75 -6.69 10.35
N PHE A 427 15.58 -6.05 11.16
CA PHE A 427 16.60 -6.70 11.96
C PHE A 427 16.42 -6.32 13.43
N ASN A 428 16.79 -7.21 14.35
CA ASN A 428 16.82 -6.94 15.79
C ASN A 428 15.48 -6.53 16.45
N HIS A 429 14.33 -6.90 15.86
CA HIS A 429 13.00 -6.58 16.40
C HIS A 429 12.13 -7.82 16.53
N ASN A 430 12.07 -8.40 17.74
CA ASN A 430 11.41 -9.67 18.03
C ASN A 430 9.93 -9.78 17.63
N PHE A 431 9.21 -8.65 17.52
CA PHE A 431 7.82 -8.67 17.06
C PHE A 431 7.68 -8.85 15.54
N ALA A 432 8.72 -8.52 14.77
CA ALA A 432 8.76 -8.58 13.32
C ALA A 432 9.37 -9.92 12.84
N VAL A 433 8.75 -11.01 13.27
CA VAL A 433 9.12 -12.38 12.87
C VAL A 433 8.73 -12.65 11.42
N ALA A 434 9.59 -13.41 10.72
CA ALA A 434 9.36 -13.85 9.35
C ALA A 434 8.42 -15.06 9.26
N TYR A 435 8.33 -15.87 10.31
CA TYR A 435 7.52 -17.07 10.40
C TYR A 435 7.03 -17.31 11.83
#